data_AF-A0AAC8WJ72-F1
#
_entry.id   AF-A0AAC8WJ72-F1
#
_cell.length_a   1.000
_cell.length_b   1.000
_cell.length_c   1.000
_cell.angle_alpha   90.00
_cell.angle_beta   90.00
_cell.angle_gamma   90.00
#
_symmetry.space_group_name_H-M   'P 1'
#
loop_
_entity.id
_entity.type
_entity.pdbx_description
1 polymer ?
#
loop_
_entity_poly.entity_id
_entity_poly.type
_entity_poly.pdbx_seq_one_letter_code
_entity_poly.pdbx_strand_id
1 'polypeptide(L)'
;MSNKENFLRDIPNLKEKVYKNISKDNEDLINFLDIFSQFSKNTNNIKEFIYSNEEISKNFFNLIKLNKNNLEDILDILNCIKENSKNEDLEIYGKELDRGIYEVRWIIEEKKLYQSIFENFEDNILSKNSIVNGEYKEDFLQNQYLINTFANKSWKDINKETIINFLEGLDFYYLSNETYFFIIPICIRYGIEKFEDNEDLEYLIFFLSDQDRVKYANDKIKKLVVSYLELVKRLKFVVFGKEEEKCLEIWR
;
A
#
# COMPACT_ATOMS: atom_id res chain seq x y z
N MET A 1 24.67 16.08 6.52
CA MET A 1 24.07 15.48 5.31
C MET A 1 25.17 14.75 4.54
N SER A 2 24.80 13.72 3.78
CA SER A 2 25.63 12.82 2.93
C SER A 2 26.42 11.69 3.61
N ASN A 3 25.80 10.51 3.63
CA ASN A 3 26.41 9.19 3.35
C ASN A 3 25.35 8.07 3.36
N LYS A 4 24.17 8.31 3.97
CA LYS A 4 23.06 7.34 3.98
C LYS A 4 22.27 7.24 2.67
N GLU A 5 22.34 8.25 1.79
CA GLU A 5 21.65 8.25 0.49
C GLU A 5 22.36 7.40 -0.59
N ASN A 6 23.60 6.96 -0.35
CA ASN A 6 24.38 6.25 -1.38
C ASN A 6 24.32 4.71 -1.29
N PHE A 7 23.90 4.12 -0.16
CA PHE A 7 24.05 2.66 0.03
C PHE A 7 23.08 1.82 -0.82
N LEU A 8 21.87 2.34 -1.10
CA LEU A 8 20.89 1.69 -1.97
C LEU A 8 21.23 1.81 -3.48
N ARG A 9 22.24 2.60 -3.85
CA ARG A 9 22.68 2.74 -5.25
C ARG A 9 23.62 1.61 -5.70
N ASP A 10 24.22 0.89 -4.76
CA ASP A 10 25.25 -0.13 -5.01
C ASP A 10 24.82 -1.55 -4.55
N ILE A 11 23.53 -1.88 -4.64
CA ILE A 11 22.98 -3.21 -4.27
C ILE A 11 23.78 -4.38 -4.86
N PRO A 12 24.25 -4.35 -6.13
CA PRO A 12 25.07 -5.43 -6.68
C PRO A 12 26.41 -5.63 -5.94
N ASN A 13 27.10 -4.54 -5.55
CA ASN A 13 28.35 -4.62 -4.79
C ASN A 13 28.10 -5.11 -3.36
N LEU A 14 26.94 -4.77 -2.79
CA LEU A 14 26.54 -5.22 -1.47
C LEU A 14 26.35 -6.74 -1.42
N LYS A 15 25.73 -7.31 -2.46
CA LYS A 15 25.53 -8.76 -2.59
C LYS A 15 26.86 -9.52 -2.47
N GLU A 16 27.87 -9.08 -3.21
CA GLU A 16 29.21 -9.71 -3.20
C GLU A 16 29.89 -9.61 -1.82
N LYS A 17 29.79 -8.45 -1.18
CA LYS A 17 30.40 -8.17 0.14
C LYS A 17 29.75 -8.97 1.26
N VAL A 18 28.42 -9.08 1.26
CA VAL A 18 27.67 -9.83 2.26
C VAL A 18 27.92 -11.34 2.11
N TYR A 19 27.86 -11.87 0.88
CA TYR A 19 27.99 -13.32 0.65
C TYR A 19 29.38 -13.86 0.98
N LYS A 20 30.43 -13.03 0.87
CA LYS A 20 31.80 -13.43 1.23
C LYS A 20 31.96 -13.74 2.72
N ASN A 21 31.20 -13.10 3.61
CA ASN A 21 31.32 -13.28 5.04
C ASN A 21 30.00 -12.95 5.76
N ILE A 22 29.13 -13.94 5.95
CA ILE A 22 27.88 -13.77 6.70
C ILE A 22 28.18 -13.99 8.18
N SER A 23 28.56 -12.91 8.86
CA SER A 23 28.86 -12.93 10.30
C SER A 23 28.58 -11.58 10.94
N LYS A 24 28.34 -11.58 12.26
CA LYS A 24 28.20 -10.38 13.08
C LYS A 24 29.40 -9.42 13.04
N ASP A 25 30.58 -9.90 12.63
CA ASP A 25 31.80 -9.09 12.54
C ASP A 25 31.95 -8.41 11.17
N ASN A 26 31.05 -8.67 10.20
CA ASN A 26 31.08 -8.04 8.89
C ASN A 26 30.40 -6.66 8.92
N GLU A 27 31.20 -5.60 8.86
CA GLU A 27 30.74 -4.21 8.86
C GLU A 27 29.77 -3.88 7.71
N ASP A 28 29.98 -4.43 6.50
CA ASP A 28 29.07 -4.21 5.37
C ASP A 28 27.68 -4.83 5.64
N LEU A 29 27.64 -6.00 6.29
CA LEU A 29 26.39 -6.66 6.70
C LEU A 29 25.69 -5.86 7.80
N ILE A 30 26.42 -5.40 8.82
CA ILE A 30 25.85 -4.60 9.91
C ILE A 30 25.24 -3.30 9.35
N ASN A 31 25.98 -2.60 8.49
CA ASN A 31 25.51 -1.35 7.87
C ASN A 31 24.27 -1.58 7.00
N PHE A 32 24.20 -2.71 6.29
CA PHE A 32 23.00 -3.11 5.56
C PHE A 32 21.81 -3.35 6.49
N LEU A 33 21.98 -4.13 7.56
CA LEU A 33 20.90 -4.43 8.49
C LEU A 33 20.45 -3.20 9.31
N ASP A 34 21.33 -2.21 9.54
CA ASP A 34 20.95 -0.94 10.16
C ASP A 34 19.89 -0.17 9.36
N ILE A 35 19.73 -0.45 8.06
CA ILE A 35 18.63 0.10 7.26
C ILE A 35 17.29 -0.31 7.87
N PHE A 36 17.19 -1.55 8.35
CA PHE A 36 16.00 -2.11 8.94
C PHE A 36 15.91 -1.89 10.44
N SER A 37 16.76 -1.03 11.03
CA SER A 37 16.65 -0.72 12.45
C SER A 37 15.32 0.00 12.74
N GLN A 38 14.75 -0.26 13.90
CA GLN A 38 13.61 0.50 14.42
C GLN A 38 13.95 1.99 14.59
N PHE A 39 12.93 2.84 14.67
CA PHE A 39 13.12 4.23 15.11
C PHE A 39 13.75 4.28 16.50
N SER A 40 14.69 5.21 16.72
CA SER A 40 15.17 5.47 18.07
C SER A 40 14.16 6.39 18.78
N LYS A 41 13.91 6.16 20.08
CA LYS A 41 12.95 6.94 20.90
C LYS A 41 13.20 8.46 20.93
N ASN A 42 14.26 8.96 20.32
CA ASN A 42 14.72 10.36 20.35
C ASN A 42 14.64 11.09 18.99
N THR A 43 13.99 10.53 17.96
CA THR A 43 13.86 11.21 16.66
C THR A 43 12.65 12.16 16.63
N ASN A 44 12.91 13.47 16.63
CA ASN A 44 11.90 14.54 16.54
C ASN A 44 11.30 14.76 15.13
N ASN A 45 11.63 13.93 14.15
CA ASN A 45 11.34 14.18 12.72
C ASN A 45 10.25 13.28 12.14
N ILE A 46 9.33 12.83 12.97
CA ILE A 46 8.38 11.79 12.62
C ILE A 46 6.97 12.39 12.62
N LYS A 47 6.24 12.30 11.50
CA LYS A 47 4.82 12.71 11.42
C LYS A 47 3.99 11.83 12.37
N GLU A 48 2.92 12.39 12.95
CA GLU A 48 2.07 11.76 13.98
C GLU A 48 1.65 10.31 13.69
N PHE A 49 1.43 9.94 12.42
CA PHE A 49 1.06 8.57 12.02
C PHE A 49 2.09 7.48 12.40
N ILE A 50 3.38 7.82 12.44
CA ILE A 50 4.47 6.86 12.73
C ILE A 50 4.68 6.69 14.24
N TYR A 51 4.26 7.67 15.08
CA TYR A 51 4.43 7.60 16.53
C TYR A 51 3.69 6.43 17.18
N SER A 52 2.71 5.82 16.50
CA SER A 52 1.93 4.70 17.03
C SER A 52 2.57 3.33 16.76
N ASN A 53 3.64 3.24 15.95
CA ASN A 53 4.15 1.93 15.51
C ASN A 53 5.68 1.80 15.55
N GLU A 54 6.21 1.30 16.67
CA GLU A 54 7.63 0.97 16.85
C GLU A 54 8.08 -0.27 16.02
N GLU A 55 7.17 -0.98 15.34
CA GLU A 55 7.51 -2.25 14.67
C GLU A 55 8.22 -2.08 13.33
N ILE A 56 8.19 -0.89 12.74
CA ILE A 56 8.61 -0.64 11.35
C ILE A 56 9.95 0.09 11.29
N SER A 57 10.69 -0.13 10.22
CA SER A 57 12.05 0.36 10.11
C SER A 57 12.08 1.84 9.80
N LYS A 58 13.10 2.52 10.31
CA LYS A 58 13.30 3.95 10.07
C LYS A 58 13.43 4.31 8.58
N ASN A 59 13.68 3.32 7.71
CA ASN A 59 13.86 3.51 6.26
C ASN A 59 12.72 2.93 5.42
N PHE A 60 11.63 2.44 6.00
CA PHE A 60 10.51 1.83 5.25
C PHE A 60 10.05 2.69 4.05
N PHE A 61 9.77 3.98 4.27
CA PHE A 61 9.34 4.90 3.21
C PHE A 61 10.43 5.28 2.20
N ASN A 62 11.70 4.99 2.48
CA ASN A 62 12.75 5.06 1.48
C ASN A 62 12.78 3.79 0.63
N LEU A 63 12.50 2.62 1.23
CA LEU A 63 12.43 1.34 0.53
C LEU A 63 11.25 1.30 -0.45
N ILE A 64 10.08 1.86 -0.08
CA ILE A 64 8.88 1.85 -0.94
C ILE A 64 9.11 2.53 -2.30
N LYS A 65 10.06 3.47 -2.36
CA LYS A 65 10.44 4.22 -3.58
C LYS A 65 11.37 3.44 -4.50
N LEU A 66 11.86 2.28 -4.08
CA LEU A 66 12.74 1.45 -4.90
C LEU A 66 11.96 0.74 -6.02
N ASN A 67 12.64 0.50 -7.14
CA ASN A 67 12.07 -0.33 -8.19
C ASN A 67 11.99 -1.80 -7.76
N LYS A 68 11.17 -2.58 -8.47
CA LYS A 68 10.93 -4.00 -8.19
C LYS A 68 12.21 -4.84 -8.15
N ASN A 69 13.12 -4.66 -9.11
CA ASN A 69 14.35 -5.46 -9.20
C ASN A 69 15.25 -5.23 -7.98
N ASN A 70 15.40 -3.98 -7.56
CA ASN A 70 16.17 -3.62 -6.36
C ASN A 70 15.57 -4.27 -5.10
N LEU A 71 14.23 -4.30 -4.98
CA LEU A 71 13.55 -4.93 -3.86
C LEU A 71 13.73 -6.46 -3.85
N GLU A 72 13.65 -7.10 -5.02
CA GLU A 72 13.90 -8.55 -5.17
C GLU A 72 15.35 -8.89 -4.80
N ASP A 73 16.33 -8.11 -5.28
CA ASP A 73 17.74 -8.28 -4.90
C ASP A 73 17.97 -8.12 -3.39
N ILE A 74 17.36 -7.11 -2.76
CA ILE A 74 17.43 -6.92 -1.30
C ILE A 74 16.83 -8.12 -0.57
N LEU A 75 15.67 -8.61 -1.02
CA LEU A 75 15.01 -9.76 -0.41
C LEU A 75 15.87 -11.03 -0.52
N ASP A 76 16.50 -11.25 -1.67
CA ASP A 76 17.41 -12.38 -1.87
C ASP A 76 18.64 -12.30 -0.96
N ILE A 77 19.21 -11.11 -0.78
CA ILE A 77 20.31 -10.90 0.17
C ILE A 77 19.86 -11.23 1.60
N LEU A 78 18.70 -10.72 2.03
CA LEU A 78 18.17 -10.97 3.37
C LEU A 78 17.87 -12.45 3.62
N ASN A 79 17.22 -13.14 2.68
CA ASN A 79 16.96 -14.57 2.83
C ASN A 79 18.28 -15.37 2.90
N CYS A 80 19.27 -15.02 2.08
CA CYS A 80 20.59 -15.64 2.12
C CYS A 80 21.29 -15.44 3.48
N ILE A 81 21.25 -14.23 4.06
CA ILE A 81 21.74 -14.00 5.42
C ILE A 81 21.02 -14.95 6.38
N LYS A 82 19.68 -14.95 6.38
CA LYS A 82 18.87 -15.75 7.31
C LYS A 82 19.18 -17.25 7.26
N GLU A 83 19.40 -17.79 6.06
CA GLU A 83 19.67 -19.22 5.87
C GLU A 83 21.10 -19.63 6.27
N ASN A 84 22.06 -18.71 6.20
CA ASN A 84 23.49 -19.00 6.39
C ASN A 84 24.07 -18.45 7.70
N SER A 85 23.34 -17.60 8.42
CA SER A 85 23.75 -17.07 9.72
C SER A 85 23.79 -18.14 10.81
N LYS A 86 24.76 -18.02 11.71
CA LYS A 86 24.79 -18.80 12.95
C LYS A 86 23.72 -18.29 13.92
N ASN A 87 23.19 -19.17 14.77
CA ASN A 87 22.22 -18.79 15.80
C ASN A 87 22.72 -17.65 16.70
N GLU A 88 23.98 -17.69 17.12
CA GLU A 88 24.60 -16.64 17.95
C GLU A 88 24.64 -15.26 17.26
N ASP A 89 24.75 -15.24 15.93
CA ASP A 89 24.75 -14.01 15.16
C ASP A 89 23.32 -13.48 14.97
N LEU A 90 22.35 -14.39 14.80
CA LEU A 90 20.92 -14.05 14.75
C LEU A 90 20.40 -13.48 16.08
N GLU A 91 21.01 -13.83 17.22
CA GLU A 91 20.69 -13.18 18.50
C GLU A 91 21.02 -11.68 18.50
N ILE A 92 21.95 -11.23 17.63
CA ILE A 92 22.40 -9.84 17.56
C ILE A 92 21.57 -9.03 16.56
N TYR A 93 21.35 -9.56 15.35
CA TYR A 93 20.71 -8.81 14.25
C TYR A 93 19.44 -9.46 13.67
N GLY A 94 18.97 -10.57 14.26
CA GLY A 94 17.84 -11.33 13.75
C GLY A 94 16.54 -10.51 13.68
N LYS A 95 16.36 -9.52 14.56
CA LYS A 95 15.18 -8.65 14.55
C LYS A 95 15.16 -7.72 13.33
N GLU A 96 16.28 -7.07 13.04
CA GLU A 96 16.47 -6.23 11.86
C GLU A 96 16.29 -7.05 10.59
N LEU A 97 16.85 -8.26 10.57
CA LEU A 97 16.73 -9.19 9.45
C LEU A 97 15.28 -9.61 9.20
N ASP A 98 14.56 -10.04 10.23
CA ASP A 98 13.15 -10.44 10.12
C ASP A 98 12.27 -9.26 9.70
N ARG A 99 12.51 -8.08 10.26
CA ARG A 99 11.81 -6.85 9.88
C ARG A 99 12.06 -6.53 8.41
N GLY A 100 13.30 -6.58 7.94
CA GLY A 100 13.64 -6.31 6.56
C GLY A 100 13.00 -7.29 5.59
N ILE A 101 13.02 -8.59 5.88
CA ILE A 101 12.37 -9.61 5.05
C ILE A 101 10.88 -9.32 4.94
N TYR A 102 10.24 -9.02 6.07
CA TYR A 102 8.81 -8.75 6.12
C TYR A 102 8.46 -7.46 5.35
N GLU A 103 9.15 -6.36 5.58
CA GLU A 103 8.89 -5.07 4.92
C GLU A 103 9.13 -5.14 3.41
N VAL A 104 10.24 -5.72 2.98
CA VAL A 104 10.56 -5.81 1.55
C VAL A 104 9.57 -6.71 0.82
N ARG A 105 9.16 -7.83 1.43
CA ARG A 105 8.08 -8.68 0.88
C ARG A 105 6.77 -7.91 0.74
N TRP A 106 6.41 -7.15 1.76
CA TRP A 106 5.20 -6.35 1.74
C TRP A 106 5.23 -5.31 0.60
N ILE A 107 6.35 -4.59 0.43
CA ILE A 107 6.50 -3.61 -0.66
C ILE A 107 6.40 -4.29 -2.03
N ILE A 108 6.96 -5.49 -2.19
CA ILE A 108 6.81 -6.25 -3.44
C ILE A 108 5.34 -6.63 -3.69
N GLU A 109 4.58 -7.02 -2.66
CA GLU A 109 3.15 -7.31 -2.76
C GLU A 109 2.33 -6.06 -3.11
N GLU A 110 2.64 -4.92 -2.50
CA GLU A 110 2.06 -3.61 -2.82
C GLU A 110 2.22 -3.29 -4.32
N LYS A 111 3.45 -3.36 -4.84
CA LYS A 111 3.72 -3.05 -6.26
C LYS A 111 3.03 -4.02 -7.22
N LYS A 112 2.93 -5.31 -6.84
CA LYS A 112 2.17 -6.29 -7.60
C LYS A 112 0.68 -5.94 -7.64
N LEU A 113 0.11 -5.53 -6.51
CA LEU A 113 -1.28 -5.10 -6.45
C LEU A 113 -1.51 -3.87 -7.32
N TYR A 114 -0.65 -2.85 -7.21
CA TYR A 114 -0.70 -1.64 -8.03
C TYR A 114 -0.69 -1.98 -9.53
N GLN A 115 0.29 -2.78 -9.97
CA GLN A 115 0.40 -3.22 -11.37
C GLN A 115 -0.84 -4.00 -11.82
N SER A 116 -1.36 -4.87 -10.95
CA SER A 116 -2.55 -5.68 -11.28
C SER A 116 -3.80 -4.85 -11.57
N ILE A 117 -3.90 -3.62 -11.04
CA ILE A 117 -5.01 -2.72 -11.35
C ILE A 117 -4.98 -2.35 -12.84
N PHE A 118 -3.82 -1.99 -13.38
CA PHE A 118 -3.67 -1.61 -14.79
C PHE A 118 -3.81 -2.78 -15.74
N GLU A 119 -3.35 -3.98 -15.33
CA GLU A 119 -3.46 -5.20 -16.14
C GLU A 119 -4.89 -5.72 -16.21
N ASN A 120 -5.63 -5.60 -15.11
CA ASN A 120 -6.96 -6.15 -15.03
C ASN A 120 -8.01 -5.13 -15.48
N PHE A 121 -7.92 -3.85 -15.17
CA PHE A 121 -9.04 -2.91 -15.40
C PHE A 121 -8.84 -2.08 -16.68
N GLU A 122 -9.66 -2.37 -17.69
CA GLU A 122 -9.70 -1.65 -18.97
C GLU A 122 -10.12 -0.18 -18.81
N ASP A 123 -9.81 0.63 -19.83
CA ASP A 123 -10.28 2.02 -19.96
C ASP A 123 -11.77 2.07 -20.33
N ASN A 124 -12.61 1.48 -19.48
CA ASN A 124 -14.05 1.61 -19.61
C ASN A 124 -14.44 3.08 -19.41
N ILE A 125 -15.41 3.53 -20.19
CA ILE A 125 -15.92 4.89 -20.11
C ILE A 125 -17.38 4.82 -19.69
N LEU A 126 -17.70 5.44 -18.56
CA LEU A 126 -19.07 5.49 -18.08
C LEU A 126 -19.90 6.48 -18.85
N SER A 127 -21.13 6.08 -19.18
CA SER A 127 -22.12 6.97 -19.76
C SER A 127 -22.68 7.91 -18.69
N LYS A 128 -23.13 9.11 -19.08
CA LYS A 128 -23.79 10.05 -18.14
C LYS A 128 -24.98 9.40 -17.41
N ASN A 129 -25.70 8.52 -18.08
CA ASN A 129 -26.90 7.89 -17.56
C ASN A 129 -26.62 6.75 -16.56
N SER A 130 -25.38 6.24 -16.51
CA SER A 130 -25.00 5.19 -15.57
C SER A 130 -24.34 5.71 -14.29
N ILE A 131 -24.07 7.02 -14.18
CA ILE A 131 -23.37 7.58 -13.01
C ILE A 131 -24.20 7.49 -11.72
N VAL A 132 -25.41 8.02 -11.74
CA VAL A 132 -26.21 8.27 -10.54
C VAL A 132 -27.25 7.16 -10.33
N ASN A 133 -27.47 6.76 -9.09
CA ASN A 133 -28.58 5.87 -8.72
C ASN A 133 -29.93 6.58 -8.96
N GLY A 134 -30.87 5.87 -9.60
CA GLY A 134 -32.20 6.38 -9.90
C GLY A 134 -32.98 6.91 -8.69
N GLU A 135 -32.68 6.41 -7.49
CA GLU A 135 -33.31 6.82 -6.24
C GLU A 135 -32.92 8.23 -5.77
N TYR A 136 -31.76 8.74 -6.18
CA TYR A 136 -31.25 10.06 -5.78
C TYR A 136 -31.35 11.11 -6.89
N LYS A 137 -32.23 10.89 -7.87
CA LYS A 137 -32.40 11.80 -9.02
C LYS A 137 -32.81 13.23 -8.66
N GLU A 138 -33.40 13.43 -7.48
CA GLU A 138 -33.92 14.72 -7.05
C GLU A 138 -32.82 15.72 -6.62
N ASP A 139 -31.63 15.24 -6.26
CA ASP A 139 -30.49 16.11 -5.92
C ASP A 139 -29.73 16.54 -7.19
N PHE A 140 -30.31 17.49 -7.92
CA PHE A 140 -29.80 17.91 -9.23
C PHE A 140 -28.34 18.38 -9.20
N LEU A 141 -27.94 19.16 -8.19
CA LEU A 141 -26.59 19.72 -8.11
C LEU A 141 -25.56 18.62 -7.85
N GLN A 142 -25.83 17.72 -6.91
CA GLN A 142 -24.96 16.59 -6.63
C GLN A 142 -24.84 15.68 -7.86
N ASN A 143 -25.95 15.40 -8.53
CA ASN A 143 -25.97 14.58 -9.73
C ASN A 143 -25.15 15.19 -10.87
N GLN A 144 -25.27 16.50 -11.10
CA GLN A 144 -24.46 17.19 -12.10
C GLN A 144 -22.97 17.15 -11.76
N TYR A 145 -22.61 17.37 -10.48
CA TYR A 145 -21.25 17.26 -10.03
C TYR A 145 -20.67 15.86 -10.31
N LEU A 146 -21.35 14.79 -9.91
CA LEU A 146 -20.87 13.41 -10.15
C LEU A 146 -20.77 13.06 -11.63
N ILE A 147 -21.73 13.50 -12.45
CA ILE A 147 -21.69 13.32 -13.90
C ILE A 147 -20.48 14.04 -14.49
N ASN A 148 -20.22 15.29 -14.09
CA ASN A 148 -19.05 16.03 -14.57
C ASN A 148 -17.74 15.43 -14.07
N THR A 149 -17.76 14.80 -12.91
CA THR A 149 -16.60 14.13 -12.31
C THR A 149 -16.25 12.84 -13.04
N PHE A 150 -17.21 11.96 -13.33
CA PHE A 150 -16.94 10.60 -13.79
C PHE A 150 -17.32 10.29 -15.23
N ALA A 151 -18.32 10.96 -15.81
CA ALA A 151 -18.81 10.59 -17.12
C ALA A 151 -17.79 10.90 -18.22
N ASN A 152 -17.72 10.01 -19.21
CA ASN A 152 -16.86 10.17 -20.39
C ASN A 152 -15.35 10.30 -20.10
N LYS A 153 -14.87 9.85 -18.93
CA LYS A 153 -13.45 9.86 -18.56
C LYS A 153 -12.92 8.44 -18.38
N SER A 154 -11.63 8.22 -18.69
CA SER A 154 -10.96 7.02 -18.22
C SER A 154 -10.76 7.14 -16.70
N TRP A 155 -10.86 6.00 -16.02
CA TRP A 155 -10.54 5.89 -14.61
C TRP A 155 -9.10 6.32 -14.29
N LYS A 156 -8.17 6.22 -15.26
CA LYS A 156 -6.77 6.64 -15.14
C LYS A 156 -6.59 8.16 -15.12
N ASP A 157 -7.52 8.90 -15.72
CA ASP A 157 -7.45 10.36 -15.82
C ASP A 157 -7.98 11.06 -14.56
N ILE A 158 -8.58 10.30 -13.63
CA ILE A 158 -9.11 10.85 -12.39
C ILE A 158 -7.96 11.10 -11.41
N ASN A 159 -7.74 12.38 -11.09
CA ASN A 159 -6.63 12.81 -10.25
C ASN A 159 -6.88 12.56 -8.75
N LYS A 160 -5.78 12.62 -7.96
CA LYS A 160 -5.77 12.42 -6.50
C LYS A 160 -6.77 13.32 -5.77
N GLU A 161 -6.78 14.62 -6.06
CA GLU A 161 -7.67 15.60 -5.40
C GLU A 161 -9.15 15.27 -5.60
N THR A 162 -9.53 14.84 -6.81
CA THR A 162 -10.91 14.43 -7.12
C THR A 162 -11.33 13.22 -6.30
N ILE A 163 -10.46 12.22 -6.15
CA ILE A 163 -10.76 11.02 -5.35
C ILE A 163 -10.85 11.34 -3.86
N ILE A 164 -10.00 12.25 -3.36
CA ILE A 164 -10.08 12.73 -1.96
C ILE A 164 -11.44 13.37 -1.71
N ASN A 165 -11.81 14.38 -2.51
CA ASN A 165 -13.07 15.09 -2.34
C ASN A 165 -14.27 14.14 -2.46
N PHE A 166 -14.20 13.16 -3.37
CA PHE A 166 -15.21 12.12 -3.53
C PHE A 166 -15.38 11.24 -2.29
N LEU A 167 -14.27 10.76 -1.72
CA LEU A 167 -14.29 9.90 -0.54
C LEU A 167 -14.73 10.66 0.71
N GLU A 168 -14.18 11.87 0.93
CA GLU A 168 -14.50 12.73 2.07
C GLU A 168 -15.93 13.28 2.02
N GLY A 169 -16.44 13.57 0.82
CA GLY A 169 -17.82 14.02 0.60
C GLY A 169 -18.88 12.93 0.78
N LEU A 170 -18.47 11.66 0.97
CA LEU A 170 -19.36 10.49 1.00
C LEU A 170 -20.23 10.37 -0.26
N ASP A 171 -19.70 10.86 -1.38
CA ASP A 171 -20.40 10.98 -2.66
C ASP A 171 -20.86 9.64 -3.23
N PHE A 172 -20.23 8.54 -2.78
CA PHE A 172 -20.53 7.19 -3.23
C PHE A 172 -21.97 6.74 -2.98
N TYR A 173 -22.68 7.33 -2.01
CA TYR A 173 -24.10 7.02 -1.76
C TYR A 173 -24.99 7.31 -2.97
N TYR A 174 -24.64 8.33 -3.75
CA TYR A 174 -25.41 8.77 -4.91
C TYR A 174 -25.12 7.95 -6.18
N LEU A 175 -24.08 7.11 -6.16
CA LEU A 175 -23.67 6.35 -7.34
C LEU A 175 -24.58 5.16 -7.59
N SER A 176 -24.75 4.83 -8.88
CA SER A 176 -25.26 3.52 -9.27
C SER A 176 -24.26 2.41 -8.92
N ASN A 177 -24.71 1.16 -8.91
CA ASN A 177 -23.82 0.00 -8.72
C ASN A 177 -22.71 -0.07 -9.78
N GLU A 178 -23.04 0.22 -11.04
CA GLU A 178 -22.06 0.21 -12.14
C GLU A 178 -20.92 1.20 -11.85
N THR A 179 -21.27 2.41 -11.46
CA THR A 179 -20.30 3.48 -11.19
C THR A 179 -19.52 3.24 -9.90
N TYR A 180 -20.18 2.71 -8.88
CA TYR A 180 -19.52 2.30 -7.64
C TYR A 180 -18.39 1.29 -7.91
N PHE A 181 -18.67 0.21 -8.66
CA PHE A 181 -17.65 -0.78 -8.99
C PHE A 181 -16.60 -0.27 -9.96
N PHE A 182 -16.95 0.67 -10.85
CA PHE A 182 -15.99 1.34 -11.73
C PHE A 182 -14.95 2.16 -10.95
N ILE A 183 -15.36 2.78 -9.84
CA ILE A 183 -14.51 3.67 -9.05
C ILE A 183 -13.60 2.90 -8.07
N ILE A 184 -13.99 1.70 -7.62
CA ILE A 184 -13.19 0.89 -6.67
C ILE A 184 -11.71 0.79 -7.04
N PRO A 185 -11.32 0.42 -8.28
CA PRO A 185 -9.91 0.32 -8.64
C PRO A 185 -9.14 1.64 -8.52
N ILE A 186 -9.81 2.77 -8.74
CA ILE A 186 -9.22 4.11 -8.64
C ILE A 186 -8.99 4.47 -7.17
N CYS A 187 -9.99 4.21 -6.33
CA CYS A 187 -9.92 4.43 -4.89
C CYS A 187 -8.84 3.54 -4.24
N ILE A 188 -8.71 2.28 -4.66
CA ILE A 188 -7.64 1.38 -4.18
C ILE A 188 -6.27 1.83 -4.68
N ARG A 189 -6.12 2.19 -5.96
CA ARG A 189 -4.87 2.78 -6.48
C ARG A 189 -4.45 3.97 -5.62
N TYR A 190 -5.41 4.84 -5.32
CA TYR A 190 -5.18 6.01 -4.49
C TYR A 190 -4.78 5.63 -3.05
N GLY A 191 -5.44 4.63 -2.45
CA GLY A 191 -5.05 4.11 -1.14
C GLY A 191 -3.62 3.56 -1.11
N ILE A 192 -3.20 2.90 -2.18
CA ILE A 192 -1.81 2.44 -2.34
C ILE A 192 -0.83 3.64 -2.40
N GLU A 193 -1.13 4.65 -3.22
CA GLU A 193 -0.29 5.85 -3.36
C GLU A 193 -0.18 6.64 -2.03
N LYS A 194 -1.23 6.67 -1.20
CA LYS A 194 -1.19 7.30 0.13
C LYS A 194 -0.20 6.65 1.09
N PHE A 195 0.09 5.35 0.96
CA PHE A 195 1.13 4.71 1.78
C PHE A 195 2.50 5.32 1.50
N GLU A 196 2.81 5.70 0.26
CA GLU A 196 4.09 6.35 -0.06
C GLU A 196 4.24 7.73 0.59
N ASP A 197 3.11 8.44 0.77
CA ASP A 197 3.04 9.80 1.32
C ASP A 197 2.82 9.84 2.85
N ASN A 198 2.57 8.68 3.47
CA ASN A 198 2.25 8.54 4.90
C ASN A 198 0.98 9.33 5.28
N GLU A 199 -0.12 9.08 4.55
CA GLU A 199 -1.44 9.70 4.75
C GLU A 199 -2.52 8.66 5.17
N ASP A 200 -3.58 9.13 5.84
CA ASP A 200 -4.68 8.29 6.37
C ASP A 200 -5.65 7.78 5.28
N LEU A 201 -6.27 6.62 5.53
CA LEU A 201 -7.12 5.84 4.64
C LEU A 201 -8.57 5.71 5.11
N GLU A 202 -8.98 6.33 6.22
CA GLU A 202 -10.29 6.14 6.87
C GLU A 202 -11.48 6.09 5.89
N TYR A 203 -11.62 7.09 5.02
CA TYR A 203 -12.75 7.17 4.08
C TYR A 203 -12.76 6.06 3.01
N LEU A 204 -11.61 5.48 2.68
CA LEU A 204 -11.54 4.37 1.73
C LEU A 204 -12.12 3.09 2.34
N ILE A 205 -11.83 2.81 3.62
CA ILE A 205 -12.41 1.66 4.32
C ILE A 205 -13.93 1.84 4.43
N PHE A 206 -14.39 3.06 4.72
CA PHE A 206 -15.81 3.35 4.78
C PHE A 206 -16.50 3.13 3.43
N PHE A 207 -15.92 3.64 2.34
CA PHE A 207 -16.40 3.42 0.98
C PHE A 207 -16.51 1.92 0.62
N LEU A 208 -15.51 1.11 1.00
CA LEU A 208 -15.50 -0.33 0.75
C LEU A 208 -16.47 -1.10 1.64
N SER A 209 -17.03 -0.50 2.70
CA SER A 209 -17.88 -1.19 3.68
C SER A 209 -19.37 -1.22 3.32
N ASP A 210 -19.77 -0.81 2.11
CA ASP A 210 -21.15 -0.86 1.63
C ASP A 210 -21.62 -2.32 1.38
N GLN A 211 -22.15 -2.94 2.44
CA GLN A 211 -22.65 -4.32 2.45
C GLN A 211 -23.69 -4.60 1.37
N ASP A 212 -24.54 -3.62 1.06
CA ASP A 212 -25.60 -3.80 0.07
C ASP A 212 -25.06 -3.86 -1.34
N ARG A 213 -23.93 -3.20 -1.62
CA ARG A 213 -23.30 -3.29 -2.94
C ARG A 213 -22.42 -4.52 -3.06
N VAL A 214 -21.73 -4.97 -2.01
CA VAL A 214 -20.80 -6.11 -2.10
C VAL A 214 -21.44 -7.38 -2.72
N LYS A 215 -22.73 -7.64 -2.44
CA LYS A 215 -23.47 -8.78 -3.03
C LYS A 215 -23.56 -8.77 -4.56
N TYR A 216 -23.38 -7.61 -5.21
CA TYR A 216 -23.41 -7.45 -6.67
C TYR A 216 -22.02 -7.39 -7.30
N ALA A 217 -20.95 -7.44 -6.50
CA ALA A 217 -19.59 -7.35 -7.01
C ALA A 217 -19.21 -8.61 -7.80
N ASN A 218 -18.56 -8.42 -8.95
CA ASN A 218 -17.97 -9.53 -9.69
C ASN A 218 -16.67 -10.02 -9.03
N ASP A 219 -16.22 -11.21 -9.41
CA ASP A 219 -15.04 -11.87 -8.80
C ASP A 219 -13.76 -11.04 -8.94
N LYS A 220 -13.64 -10.27 -10.02
CA LYS A 220 -12.48 -9.43 -10.29
C LYS A 220 -12.38 -8.26 -9.30
N ILE A 221 -13.50 -7.59 -9.02
CA ILE A 221 -13.59 -6.55 -8.00
C ILE A 221 -13.36 -7.15 -6.62
N LYS A 222 -14.03 -8.26 -6.29
CA LYS A 222 -13.84 -8.93 -4.99
C LYS A 222 -12.38 -9.28 -4.75
N LYS A 223 -11.72 -9.91 -5.73
CA LYS A 223 -10.31 -10.26 -5.65
C LYS A 223 -9.42 -9.04 -5.43
N LEU A 224 -9.70 -7.92 -6.10
CA LEU A 224 -8.95 -6.68 -5.91
C LEU A 224 -9.12 -6.15 -4.48
N VAL A 225 -10.35 -6.03 -4.00
CA VAL A 225 -10.65 -5.49 -2.66
C VAL A 225 -10.06 -6.37 -1.57
N VAL A 226 -10.25 -7.69 -1.65
CA VAL A 226 -9.66 -8.64 -0.70
C VAL A 226 -8.13 -8.54 -0.71
N SER A 227 -7.51 -8.47 -1.89
CA SER A 227 -6.05 -8.35 -1.98
C SER A 227 -5.53 -7.05 -1.35
N TYR A 228 -6.25 -5.95 -1.55
CA TYR A 228 -5.96 -4.67 -0.90
C TYR A 228 -6.09 -4.77 0.62
N LEU A 229 -7.24 -5.23 1.13
CA LEU A 229 -7.49 -5.31 2.57
C LEU A 229 -6.53 -6.29 3.27
N GLU A 230 -6.15 -7.41 2.63
CA GLU A 230 -5.12 -8.32 3.15
C GLU A 230 -3.73 -7.67 3.17
N LEU A 231 -3.39 -6.90 2.14
CA LEU A 231 -2.15 -6.13 2.12
C LEU A 231 -2.13 -5.13 3.28
N VAL A 232 -3.20 -4.36 3.48
CA VAL A 232 -3.31 -3.42 4.61
C VAL A 232 -3.29 -4.13 5.96
N LYS A 233 -4.00 -5.26 6.10
CA LYS A 233 -4.00 -6.07 7.33
C LYS A 233 -2.63 -6.58 7.70
N ARG A 234 -1.86 -7.03 6.69
CA ARG A 234 -0.48 -7.47 6.91
C ARG A 234 0.36 -6.32 7.36
N LEU A 235 0.16 -5.12 6.81
CA LEU A 235 0.84 -3.89 7.18
C LEU A 235 0.44 -3.50 8.62
N LYS A 236 1.18 -3.98 9.63
CA LYS A 236 0.85 -3.78 11.04
C LYS A 236 0.77 -2.32 11.51
N PHE A 237 1.02 -1.35 10.63
CA PHE A 237 1.01 0.11 10.77
C PHE A 237 -0.34 0.71 11.12
N VAL A 238 -1.37 0.29 10.38
CA VAL A 238 -2.73 0.77 10.58
C VAL A 238 -3.32 -0.06 11.71
N VAL A 239 -4.02 0.56 12.65
CA VAL A 239 -4.92 -0.20 13.52
C VAL A 239 -5.96 -0.82 12.60
N PHE A 240 -5.68 -2.03 12.11
CA PHE A 240 -6.63 -2.83 11.35
C PHE A 240 -7.65 -3.29 12.38
N GLY A 241 -8.61 -2.41 12.60
CA GLY A 241 -9.56 -2.48 13.67
C GLY A 241 -10.70 -3.44 13.31
N LYS A 242 -11.74 -3.34 14.12
CA LYS A 242 -12.93 -4.17 13.93
C LYS A 242 -13.65 -3.85 12.62
N GLU A 243 -13.62 -2.60 12.17
CA GLU A 243 -14.32 -2.19 10.95
C GLU A 243 -13.58 -2.68 9.70
N GLU A 244 -12.25 -2.62 9.68
CA GLU A 244 -11.44 -3.17 8.58
C GLU A 244 -11.56 -4.70 8.49
N GLU A 245 -11.56 -5.41 9.63
CA GLU A 245 -11.76 -6.87 9.65
C GLU A 245 -13.15 -7.24 9.17
N LYS A 246 -14.18 -6.52 9.63
CA LYS A 246 -15.55 -6.70 9.15
C LYS A 246 -15.66 -6.41 7.65
N CYS A 247 -15.02 -5.35 7.17
CA CYS A 247 -14.96 -5.03 5.74
C CYS A 247 -14.36 -6.20 4.95
N LEU A 248 -13.20 -6.71 5.39
CA LEU A 248 -12.54 -7.87 4.77
C LEU A 248 -13.44 -9.12 4.76
N GLU A 249 -14.15 -9.39 5.84
CA GLU A 249 -15.10 -10.51 5.94
C GLU A 249 -16.26 -10.39 4.94
N ILE A 250 -16.80 -9.19 4.73
CA ILE A 250 -17.91 -8.98 3.79
C ILE A 250 -17.49 -9.21 2.34
N TRP A 251 -16.24 -8.91 2.00
CA TRP A 251 -15.70 -9.07 0.64
C TRP A 251 -15.23 -10.49 0.29
N ARG A 252 -15.01 -11.34 1.30
CA ARG A 252 -14.64 -12.76 1.13
C ARG A 252 -15.85 -13.61 0.72
#